data_AF-A0A132N9E1-F1
#
_entry.id   AF-A0A132N9E1-F1
#
_cell.length_a   1.000
_cell.length_b   1.000
_cell.length_c   1.000
_cell.angle_alpha   90.00
_cell.angle_beta   90.00
_cell.angle_gamma   90.00
#
_symmetry.space_group_name_H-M   'P 1'
#
loop_
_entity.id
_entity.type
_entity.pdbx_description
1 polymer ?
#
loop_
_entity_poly.entity_id
_entity_poly.type
_entity_poly.pdbx_seq_one_letter_code
_entity_poly.pdbx_strand_id
1 'polypeptide(L)'
;MCLGIPGEVIEIVEETPDLARVNVAGVRRAINIGLLQGQELNPGDWVLIHVGFALSKIDEDEAKAALAFLEDIGQAYAEELKALQQSNIT
;
A
#
# COMPACT_ATOMS: atom_id res chain seq x y z
N MET A 1 2.79 7.21 -13.76
CA MET A 1 3.15 7.35 -12.34
C MET A 1 2.32 6.36 -11.56
N CYS A 2 2.88 5.22 -11.18
CA CYS A 2 2.18 4.27 -10.31
C CYS A 2 2.83 4.39 -8.94
N LEU A 3 2.17 5.04 -7.98
CA LEU A 3 2.59 4.97 -6.59
C LEU A 3 2.34 3.54 -6.11
N GLY A 4 3.37 2.89 -5.59
CA GLY A 4 3.20 1.65 -4.84
C GLY A 4 2.38 1.94 -3.57
N ILE A 5 1.50 1.02 -3.19
CA ILE A 5 0.69 1.18 -1.98
C ILE A 5 1.40 0.42 -0.85
N PRO A 6 1.74 1.10 0.26
CA PRO A 6 2.30 0.42 1.42
C PRO A 6 1.27 -0.54 2.04
N GLY A 7 1.73 -1.69 2.51
CA GLY A 7 0.92 -2.68 3.20
C GLY A 7 1.69 -3.40 4.30
N GLU A 8 0.98 -3.75 5.36
CA GLU A 8 1.52 -4.44 6.53
C GLU A 8 1.42 -5.95 6.33
N VAL A 9 2.54 -6.66 6.45
CA VAL A 9 2.58 -8.12 6.40
C VAL A 9 1.89 -8.66 7.66
N ILE A 10 0.85 -9.47 7.48
CA ILE A 10 0.11 -10.07 8.61
C ILE A 10 0.44 -11.55 8.80
N GLU A 11 0.89 -12.23 7.75
CA GLU A 11 1.18 -13.66 7.76
C GLU A 11 2.04 -14.04 6.55
N ILE A 12 3.06 -14.88 6.78
CA ILE A 12 3.86 -15.52 5.73
C ILE A 12 3.30 -16.92 5.49
N VAL A 13 3.04 -17.27 4.24
CA VAL A 13 2.45 -18.57 3.89
C VAL A 13 3.56 -19.63 3.84
N GLU A 14 3.66 -20.48 4.86
CA GLU A 14 4.74 -21.50 4.96
C GLU A 14 4.76 -22.48 3.78
N GLU A 15 3.59 -22.81 3.23
CA GLU A 15 3.40 -23.70 2.07
C GLU A 15 3.77 -23.04 0.74
N THR A 16 3.95 -21.71 0.70
CA THR A 16 4.36 -20.96 -0.50
C THR A 16 5.19 -19.75 -0.06
N PRO A 17 6.52 -19.91 0.11
CA PRO A 17 7.37 -18.89 0.74
C PRO A 17 7.45 -17.58 -0.06
N ASP A 18 7.08 -17.60 -1.34
CA ASP A 18 6.98 -16.40 -2.18
C ASP A 18 5.65 -15.65 -2.02
N LEU A 19 4.75 -16.09 -1.14
CA LEU A 19 3.43 -15.48 -0.93
C LEU A 19 3.25 -15.06 0.54
N ALA A 20 2.86 -13.81 0.74
CA ALA A 20 2.49 -13.28 2.03
C ALA A 20 1.06 -12.73 2.00
N ARG A 21 0.35 -12.85 3.12
CA ARG A 21 -0.86 -12.09 3.36
C ARG A 21 -0.49 -10.73 3.89
N VAL A 22 -0.99 -9.70 3.23
CA VAL A 22 -0.67 -8.29 3.53
C VAL A 22 -1.98 -7.51 3.69
N ASN A 23 -2.05 -6.69 4.72
CA ASN A 23 -3.14 -5.75 4.97
C ASN A 23 -2.84 -4.43 4.26
N VAL A 24 -3.68 -4.07 3.30
CA VAL A 24 -3.58 -2.84 2.52
C VAL A 24 -4.80 -1.99 2.82
N ALA A 25 -4.64 -0.96 3.66
CA ALA A 25 -5.72 -0.06 4.06
C ALA A 25 -7.00 -0.79 4.55
N GLY A 26 -6.83 -1.86 5.35
CA GLY A 26 -7.93 -2.67 5.89
C GLY A 26 -8.36 -3.85 5.01
N VAL A 27 -7.83 -3.97 3.79
CA VAL A 27 -8.13 -5.08 2.88
C VAL A 27 -6.98 -6.08 2.89
N ARG A 28 -7.28 -7.33 3.25
CA ARG A 28 -6.30 -8.44 3.22
C ARG A 28 -6.13 -8.94 1.78
N ARG A 29 -4.89 -8.99 1.31
CA ARG A 29 -4.53 -9.46 -0.04
C ARG A 29 -3.36 -10.44 0.02
N ALA A 30 -3.34 -11.40 -0.88
CA ALA A 30 -2.18 -12.25 -1.12
C ALA A 30 -1.22 -11.51 -2.06
N ILE A 31 -0.01 -11.25 -1.60
CA ILE A 31 1.04 -10.50 -2.30
C ILE A 31 2.24 -11.41 -2.52
N ASN A 32 2.79 -11.38 -3.73
CA ASN A 32 4.01 -12.09 -4.02
C ASN A 32 5.22 -11.33 -3.46
N ILE A 33 5.97 -11.96 -2.56
CA ILE A 33 7.18 -11.42 -1.92
C ILE A 33 8.46 -12.02 -2.50
N GLY A 34 8.38 -12.79 -3.59
CA GLY A 34 9.53 -13.44 -4.23
C GLY A 34 10.60 -12.46 -4.72
N LEU A 35 10.27 -11.18 -4.95
CA LEU A 35 11.26 -10.14 -5.28
C LEU A 35 12.10 -9.70 -4.06
N LEU A 36 11.67 -10.03 -2.85
CA LEU A 36 12.37 -9.74 -1.60
C LEU A 36 13.16 -10.95 -1.09
N GLN A 37 13.37 -11.97 -1.92
CA GLN A 37 14.17 -13.14 -1.57
C GLN A 37 15.55 -12.72 -1.02
N GLY A 38 15.88 -13.21 0.18
CA GLY A 38 17.09 -12.85 0.92
C GLY A 38 16.91 -11.76 1.98
N GLN A 39 15.74 -11.12 2.05
CA GLN A 39 15.33 -10.29 3.19
C GLN A 39 14.42 -11.09 4.11
N GLU A 40 14.62 -10.96 5.41
CA GLU A 40 13.73 -11.55 6.41
C GLU A 40 12.48 -10.67 6.54
N LEU A 41 11.33 -11.27 6.20
CA LEU A 41 10.00 -10.66 6.34
C LEU A 41 9.25 -11.37 7.46
N ASN A 42 8.81 -10.58 8.43
CA ASN A 42 8.05 -11.04 9.58
C ASN A 42 6.69 -10.33 9.62
N PRO A 43 5.67 -10.93 10.25
CA PRO A 43 4.43 -10.22 10.55
C PRO A 43 4.71 -8.92 11.31
N GLY A 44 4.08 -7.83 10.87
CA GLY A 44 4.32 -6.45 11.35
C GLY A 44 5.28 -5.65 10.46
N ASP A 45 6.02 -6.29 9.55
CA ASP A 45 6.84 -5.58 8.57
C ASP A 45 5.97 -4.87 7.52
N TRP A 46 6.46 -3.75 7.00
CA TRP A 46 5.79 -3.02 5.95
C TRP A 46 6.49 -3.22 4.60
N VAL A 47 5.70 -3.35 3.54
CA VAL A 47 6.20 -3.53 2.18
C VAL A 47 5.50 -2.59 1.21
N LEU A 48 6.24 -2.13 0.22
CA LEU A 48 5.69 -1.35 -0.88
C LEU A 48 5.15 -2.29 -1.97
N ILE A 49 3.86 -2.21 -2.27
CA ILE A 49 3.20 -3.12 -3.21
C ILE A 49 2.97 -2.44 -4.55
N HIS A 50 3.31 -3.12 -5.64
CA HIS A 50 2.93 -2.72 -6.99
C HIS A 50 2.39 -3.91 -7.76
N VAL A 51 1.16 -3.79 -8.30
CA VAL A 51 0.49 -4.80 -9.14
C VAL A 51 0.53 -6.25 -8.61
N GLY A 52 0.47 -6.42 -7.29
CA GLY A 52 0.44 -7.73 -6.62
C GLY A 52 1.81 -8.26 -6.17
N PHE A 53 2.88 -7.48 -6.36
CA PHE A 53 4.23 -7.80 -5.91
C PHE A 53 4.72 -6.82 -4.86
N ALA A 54 5.43 -7.33 -3.85
CA ALA A 54 6.20 -6.52 -2.93
C ALA A 54 7.52 -6.12 -3.59
N LEU A 55 7.77 -4.81 -3.72
CA LEU A 55 8.96 -4.28 -4.37
C LEU A 55 10.13 -4.07 -3.39
N SER A 56 9.83 -3.59 -2.19
CA SER A 56 10.80 -3.30 -1.15
C SER A 56 10.15 -3.40 0.23
N LYS A 57 10.92 -3.83 1.22
CA LYS A 57 10.59 -3.61 2.63
C LYS A 57 10.80 -2.12 2.95
N ILE A 58 9.91 -1.56 3.73
CA ILE A 58 9.96 -0.17 4.21
C ILE A 58 9.68 -0.17 5.71
N ASP A 59 10.08 0.89 6.40
CA ASP A 59 9.79 1.06 7.81
C ASP A 59 8.35 1.55 8.03
N GLU A 60 7.82 1.32 9.24
CA GLU A 60 6.45 1.73 9.60
C GLU A 60 6.25 3.25 9.46
N ASP A 61 7.25 4.06 9.83
CA ASP A 61 7.18 5.52 9.71
C ASP A 61 7.12 5.98 8.25
N GLU A 62 7.89 5.34 7.37
CA GLU A 62 7.84 5.60 5.92
C GLU A 62 6.49 5.18 5.34
N ALA A 63 5.96 4.03 5.76
CA ALA A 63 4.66 3.55 5.35
C ALA A 63 3.54 4.52 5.77
N LYS A 64 3.58 5.03 7.00
CA LYS A 64 2.64 6.03 7.51
C LYS A 64 2.74 7.34 6.75
N ALA A 65 3.95 7.83 6.48
CA ALA A 65 4.16 9.04 5.70
C ALA A 65 3.62 8.89 4.26
N ALA A 66 3.87 7.74 3.62
CA ALA A 66 3.35 7.45 2.30
C ALA A 66 1.81 7.33 2.28
N LEU A 67 1.21 6.70 3.29
CA LEU A 67 -0.25 6.64 3.46
C LEU A 67 -0.84 8.03 3.65
N ALA A 68 -0.29 8.83 4.57
CA ALA A 68 -0.76 10.19 4.81
C ALA A 68 -0.68 11.06 3.56
N PHE A 69 0.40 10.92 2.78
CA PHE A 69 0.54 11.61 1.49
C PHE A 69 -0.50 11.16 0.45
N LEU A 70 -0.78 9.86 0.37
CA LEU A 70 -1.82 9.32 -0.51
C LEU A 70 -3.21 9.82 -0.10
N GLU A 71 -3.49 9.91 1.20
CA GLU A 71 -4.73 10.46 1.74
C GLU A 71 -4.87 11.96 1.44
N ASP A 72 -3.82 12.74 1.63
CA ASP A 72 -3.79 14.19 1.34
C ASP A 72 -4.10 14.49 -0.13
N ILE A 73 -3.47 13.76 -1.05
CA ILE A 73 -3.78 13.87 -2.50
C ILE A 73 -5.24 13.49 -2.77
N GLY A 74 -5.73 12.41 -2.15
CA GLY A 74 -7.12 11.97 -2.29
C GLY A 74 -8.12 13.01 -1.79
N GLN A 75 -7.82 13.68 -0.68
CA GLN A 75 -8.63 14.76 -0.11
C GLN A 75 -8.60 16.00 -1.01
N ALA A 76 -7.42 16.46 -1.43
CA ALA A 76 -7.29 17.60 -2.33
C ALA A 76 -8.09 17.40 -3.64
N TYR A 77 -7.99 16.21 -4.24
CA TYR A 77 -8.75 15.87 -5.43
C TYR A 77 -10.27 15.81 -5.18
N ALA A 78 -10.69 15.25 -4.04
CA ALA A 78 -12.10 15.20 -3.66
C ALA A 78 -12.69 16.60 -3.38
N GLU A 79 -11.91 17.51 -2.81
CA GLU A 79 -12.31 18.89 -2.57
C GLU A 79 -12.42 19.70 -3.86
N GLU A 80 -11.46 19.58 -4.77
CA GLU A 80 -11.55 20.19 -6.10
C GLU A 80 -12.78 19.70 -6.88
N LEU A 81 -13.05 18.38 -6.85
CA LEU A 81 -14.21 17.82 -7.51
C LEU A 81 -15.53 18.33 -6.91
N LYS A 82 -15.61 18.47 -5.58
CA LYS A 82 -16.76 19.09 -4.90
C LYS A 82 -16.94 20.56 -5.29
N ALA A 83 -15.86 21.33 -5.36
CA ALA A 83 -15.90 22.74 -5.75
C ALA A 83 -16.37 22.91 -7.20
N LEU A 84 -15.94 22.02 -8.11
CA LEU A 84 -16.40 21.98 -9.49
C LEU A 84 -17.88 21.57 -9.61
N GLN A 85 -18.32 20.58 -8.83
CA GLN A 85 -19.74 20.15 -8.78
C GLN A 85 -20.66 21.23 -8.19
N GLN A 86 -20.17 22.02 -7.23
CA GLN A 86 -20.91 23.15 -6.66
C GLN A 86 -20.91 24.37 -7.58
N SER A 87 -19.92 24.46 -8.47
CA SER A 87 -19.88 25.42 -9.57
C SER A 87 -20.80 24.95 -10.70
N ASN A 88 -22.11 24.92 -10.43
CA ASN A 88 -23.11 24.90 -11.49
C ASN A 88 -22.97 26.19 -12.29
N ILE A 89 -22.25 26.10 -13.40
CA ILE A 89 -22.29 27.07 -14.49
C ILE A 89 -23.73 27.01 -15.02
N THR A 90 -24.56 27.99 -14.63
CA THR A 90 -25.80 28.37 -15.32
C THR A 90 -25.63 29.80 -15.79
#